data_AF-A0A351MTV1-F1
#
_entry.id   AF-A0A351MTV1-F1
#
_cell.length_a   1.000
_cell.length_b   1.000
_cell.length_c   1.000
_cell.angle_alpha   90.00
_cell.angle_beta   90.00
_cell.angle_gamma   90.00
#
_symmetry.space_group_name_H-M   'P 1'
#
loop_
_entity.id
_entity.type
_entity.pdbx_description
1 polymer ?
#
loop_
_entity_poly.entity_id
_entity_poly.type
_entity_poly.pdbx_seq_one_letter_code
_entity_poly.pdbx_strand_id
1 'polypeptide(L)' 'MEKVYQVFKLSGEIIGQYCETDFIAKIRTGEIALTDFYLTEGMASPGLVDDFVHDRGLFA' A
#
# COMPACT_ATOMS: atom_id res chain seq x y z
N MET A 1 11.03 -0.40 14.89
CA MET A 1 9.85 0.41 14.54
C MET A 1 9.15 -0.30 13.41
N GLU A 2 7.83 -0.43 13.47
CA GLU A 2 7.04 -1.05 12.40
C GLU A 2 6.93 -0.07 11.23
N LYS A 3 7.02 -0.57 9.99
CA LYS A 3 6.90 0.28 8.80
C LYS A 3 5.45 0.77 8.66
N VAL A 4 5.30 2.05 8.36
CA VAL A 4 4.00 2.69 8.10
C VAL A 4 3.89 3.00 6.61
N TYR A 5 2.74 2.68 6.03
CA TYR A 5 2.40 2.84 4.63
C TYR A 5 1.31 3.89 4.52
N GLN A 6 1.63 5.05 3.94
CA GLN A 6 0.62 6.04 3.54
C GLN A 6 0.07 5.64 2.18
N VAL A 7 -1.23 5.51 2.07
CA VAL A 7 -1.92 5.05 0.86
C VAL A 7 -2.74 6.19 0.27
N PHE A 8 -2.66 6.36 -1.04
CA PHE A 8 -3.36 7.42 -1.74
C PHE A 8 -3.73 7.01 -3.17
N LYS A 9 -4.81 7.61 -3.67
CA LYS A 9 -5.27 7.39 -5.05
C LYS A 9 -4.41 8.15 -6.05
N LEU A 10 -4.55 7.83 -7.34
CA LEU A 10 -3.96 8.61 -8.43
C LEU A 10 -4.32 10.10 -8.38
N SER A 11 -5.50 10.44 -7.85
CA SER A 11 -5.93 11.83 -7.64
C SER A 11 -5.12 12.58 -6.57
N GLY A 12 -4.27 11.90 -5.81
CA GLY A 12 -3.56 12.43 -4.64
C GLY A 12 -4.38 12.41 -3.34
N GLU A 13 -5.62 11.90 -3.37
CA GLU A 13 -6.44 11.73 -2.17
C GLU A 13 -5.81 10.69 -1.24
N ILE A 14 -5.48 11.07 0.00
CA ILE A 14 -4.97 10.16 1.03
C ILE A 14 -6.13 9.31 1.56
N ILE A 15 -6.00 8.00 1.42
CA ILE A 15 -6.99 7.01 1.89
C ILE A 15 -6.70 6.62 3.33
N GLY A 16 -5.42 6.59 3.73
CA GLY A 16 -5.04 6.32 5.12
C GLY A 16 -3.55 6.08 5.32
N GLN A 17 -3.20 5.76 6.56
CA GLN A 17 -1.88 5.33 6.99
C GLN A 17 -2.03 4.06 7.81
N TYR A 18 -1.29 3.02 7.45
CA TYR A 18 -1.42 1.69 8.03
C TYR A 18 -0.06 1.13 8.38
N CYS A 19 0.02 0.33 9.45
CA CYS A 19 1.19 -0.52 9.62
C CYS A 19 1.22 -1.60 8.52
N GLU A 20 2.35 -2.28 8.34
CA GLU A 20 2.51 -3.29 7.30
C GLU A 20 1.45 -4.41 7.38
N THR A 21 1.12 -4.85 8.59
CA THR A 21 0.11 -5.90 8.82
C THR A 21 -1.28 -5.44 8.36
N ASP A 22 -1.70 -4.24 8.76
CA ASP A 22 -3.01 -3.68 8.40
C ASP A 22 -3.09 -3.33 6.91
N PHE A 23 -1.99 -2.84 6.33
CA PHE A 23 -1.90 -2.57 4.89
C PHE A 23 -2.16 -3.84 4.08
N ILE A 24 -1.48 -4.94 4.41
CA ILE A 24 -1.67 -6.23 3.73
C ILE A 24 -3.10 -6.75 3.94
N ALA A 25 -3.65 -6.63 5.17
CA ALA A 25 -5.02 -7.03 5.44
C ALA A 25 -6.03 -6.26 4.57
N LYS A 26 -5.85 -4.95 4.44
CA LYS A 26 -6.72 -4.08 3.63
C LYS A 26 -6.62 -4.31 2.13
N ILE A 27 -5.44 -4.68 1.62
CA ILE A 27 -5.29 -5.15 0.24
C ILE A 27 -6.13 -6.42 0.04
N ARG A 28 -6.04 -7.39 0.96
CA ARG A 28 -6.77 -8.66 0.88
C ARG A 28 -8.29 -8.51 0.99
N THR A 29 -8.78 -7.55 1.77
CA THR A 29 -10.22 -7.25 1.86
C THR A 29 -10.73 -6.42 0.67
N GLY A 30 -9.83 -5.89 -0.16
CA GLY A 30 -10.16 -5.01 -1.28
C GLY A 30 -10.46 -3.57 -0.88
N GLU A 31 -10.20 -3.17 0.37
CA GLU A 31 -10.32 -1.79 0.83
C GLU A 31 -9.23 -0.89 0.23
N ILE A 32 -8.06 -1.46 -0.08
CA ILE A 32 -7.00 -0.83 -0.87
C ILE A 32 -6.98 -1.50 -2.23
N ALA A 33 -7.16 -0.72 -3.30
CA ALA A 33 -7.15 -1.22 -4.65
C ALA A 33 -5.72 -1.43 -5.15
N LEU A 34 -5.52 -2.38 -6.07
CA LEU A 34 -4.22 -2.60 -6.72
C LEU A 34 -3.75 -1.37 -7.54
N THR A 35 -4.68 -0.50 -7.92
CA THR A 35 -4.42 0.76 -8.62
C THR A 35 -4.05 1.92 -7.69
N ASP A 36 -4.11 1.73 -6.37
CA ASP A 36 -3.69 2.74 -5.41
C ASP A 36 -2.16 2.77 -5.28
N PHE A 37 -1.65 3.88 -4.74
CA PHE A 37 -0.24 4.07 -4.47
C PHE A 37 0.03 4.02 -2.97
N TYR A 38 1.23 3.61 -2.61
CA TYR A 38 1.72 3.69 -1.25
C TYR A 38 3.07 4.42 -1.18
N LEU A 39 3.32 5.05 -0.05
CA LEU A 39 4.62 5.60 0.32
C LEU A 39 4.97 5.14 1.73
N THR A 40 6.19 4.66 1.93
CA THR A 40 6.73 4.32 3.26
C THR A 40 8.05 5.01 3.49
N GLU A 41 8.45 5.12 4.76
CA GLU A 41 9.69 5.78 5.16
C GLU A 41 10.90 5.16 4.45
N GLY A 42 11.76 6.02 3.90
CA GLY A 42 12.96 5.62 3.17
C GLY A 42 12.76 5.35 1.68
N MET A 43 11.54 5.45 1.14
CA MET A 43 11.31 5.43 -0.31
C MET A 43 11.52 6.81 -0.93
N ALA A 44 12.21 6.85 -2.08
CA ALA A 44 12.40 8.07 -2.85
C ALA A 44 11.16 8.48 -3.67
N SER A 45 10.28 7.52 -3.95
CA SER A 45 9.04 7.72 -4.71
C SER A 45 7.95 6.74 -4.26
N PRO A 46 6.68 7.03 -4.54
CA PRO A 46 5.59 6.09 -4.29
C PRO A 46 5.73 4.80 -5.10
N GLY A 47 5.23 3.69 -4.55
CA GLY A 47 5.05 2.41 -5.25
C GLY A 47 3.58 2.16 -5.58
N LEU A 48 3.31 1.36 -6.62
CA LEU A 48 1.97 0.86 -6.94
C LEU A 48 1.65 -0.34 -6.04
N VAL A 49 0.41 -0.44 -5.56
CA VAL A 49 0.00 -1.58 -4.73
C VAL A 49 0.10 -2.91 -5.50
N ASP A 50 -0.19 -2.92 -6.80
CA ASP A 50 -0.02 -4.10 -7.65
C ASP A 50 1.41 -4.66 -7.62
N ASP A 51 2.42 -3.78 -7.75
CA ASP A 51 3.84 -4.16 -7.68
C ASP A 51 4.18 -4.77 -6.32
N PHE A 52 3.68 -4.17 -5.23
CA PHE A 52 3.89 -4.69 -3.87
C PHE A 52 3.32 -6.10 -3.69
N VAL A 53 2.13 -6.36 -4.24
CA VAL A 53 1.51 -7.69 -4.19
C VAL A 53 2.31 -8.69 -5.01
N HIS A 54 2.79 -8.29 -6.19
CA HIS A 54 3.60 -9.11 -7.07
C HIS A 54 4.94 -9.49 -6.43
N ASP A 55 5.70 -8.51 -5.94
CA ASP A 55 7.03 -8.69 -5.36
C ASP A 55 7.02 -9.58 -4.11
N ARG A 56 5.89 -9.62 -3.39
CA ARG A 56 5.74 -10.37 -2.15
C ARG A 56 4.93 -11.65 -2.29
N GLY A 57 4.46 -11.98 -3.49
CA GLY A 57 3.63 -13.16 -3.73
C GLY A 57 2.36 -13.15 -2.88
N LEU A 58 1.72 -11.99 -2.71
CA LEU A 58 0.51 -11.81 -1.89
C LEU A 58 -0.79 -12.12 -2.65
N PHE A 59 -0.69 -12.78 -3.80
CA PHE A 59 -1.84 -13.24 -4.56
C PHE A 59 -2.71 -14.19 -3.73
N ALA A 60 -4.03 -14.04 -3.88
CA ALA A 60 -5.03 -14.93 -3.30
C ALA A 60 -5.08 -16.28 -4.03
#